data_AF-A0A842V797-F1
#
_entry.id   AF-A0A842V797-F1
#
_cell.length_a   1.000
_cell.length_b   1.000
_cell.length_c   1.000
_cell.angle_alpha   90.00
_cell.angle_beta   90.00
_cell.angle_gamma   90.00
#
_symmetry.space_group_name_H-M   'P 1'
#
loop_
_entity.id
_entity.type
_entity.pdbx_description
1 polymer ?
#
loop_
_entity_poly.entity_id
_entity_poly.type
_entity_poly.pdbx_seq_one_letter_code
_entity_poly.pdbx_strand_id
1 'polypeptide(L)'
;MNLKQALKEKWYGQGFNATPIMIGSAAFCCDIMERNLGFSYTKYLYDFRNDFGDMSYYFPDLKRLGKILENKLKENPEYFQNIKSIYDRHMEESAEFYNKIEKTDLRKVSEQELIDLLKKASERISYSVGVSHIIEPFVLTTDIKIKKELQKYVKDKSELNRIFTILMAPVKESFVNRYENALRNIKTKKDIENVKKEFFWIRNGYAGRHILTDEDIKEELESIKKKKPMDLKKMAEEKNKIIDRLNLPDDLIRKIKATEFLTYWQDERKMHIIMAVDYADRILEELAERIGFDIKYLRQML
;
A
#
# COMPACT_ATOMS: atom_id res chain seq x y z
N MET A 1 -28.53 -1.72 -1.50
CA MET A 1 -28.70 -1.63 -0.03
C MET A 1 -29.07 -0.19 0.30
N ASN A 2 -30.06 0.07 1.16
CA ASN A 2 -30.31 1.46 1.58
C ASN A 2 -29.29 1.91 2.63
N LEU A 3 -29.01 3.21 2.70
CA LEU A 3 -28.00 3.77 3.62
C LEU A 3 -28.31 3.46 5.09
N LYS A 4 -29.60 3.49 5.49
CA LYS A 4 -30.02 3.19 6.88
C LYS A 4 -29.66 1.77 7.31
N GLN A 5 -29.72 0.80 6.41
CA GLN A 5 -29.31 -0.58 6.68
C GLN A 5 -27.79 -0.67 6.74
N ALA A 6 -27.08 -0.04 5.81
CA ALA A 6 -25.63 0.01 5.79
C ALA A 6 -25.05 0.54 7.11
N LEU A 7 -25.62 1.62 7.66
CA LEU A 7 -25.17 2.23 8.91
C LEU A 7 -25.39 1.38 10.17
N LYS A 8 -26.21 0.31 10.10
CA LYS A 8 -26.42 -0.63 11.21
C LYS A 8 -25.42 -1.79 11.22
N GLU A 9 -24.65 -1.93 10.15
CA GLU A 9 -23.66 -3.00 9.99
C GLU A 9 -22.37 -2.70 10.76
N LYS A 10 -21.52 -3.71 10.95
CA LYS A 10 -20.19 -3.53 11.55
C LYS A 10 -19.15 -3.20 10.48
N TRP A 11 -18.49 -2.07 10.66
CA TRP A 11 -17.46 -1.56 9.76
C TRP A 11 -16.11 -1.45 10.44
N TYR A 12 -15.04 -1.61 9.67
CA TYR A 12 -13.68 -1.29 10.06
C TYR A 12 -13.21 -0.10 9.23
N GLY A 13 -13.17 1.08 9.85
CA GLY A 13 -12.83 2.35 9.20
C GLY A 13 -11.34 2.63 9.20
N GLN A 14 -10.88 3.29 8.14
CA GLN A 14 -9.53 3.83 7.98
C GLN A 14 -9.64 5.24 7.43
N GLY A 15 -9.27 6.22 8.26
CA GLY A 15 -9.25 7.63 7.88
C GLY A 15 -7.88 8.06 7.38
N PHE A 16 -7.84 8.79 6.27
CA PHE A 16 -6.61 9.35 5.69
C PHE A 16 -6.93 10.52 4.73
N ASN A 17 -5.91 11.31 4.38
CA ASN A 17 -6.06 12.35 3.37
C ASN A 17 -6.29 11.70 2.00
N ALA A 18 -7.44 11.99 1.39
CA ALA A 18 -7.89 11.37 0.16
C ALA A 18 -8.84 12.27 -0.60
N THR A 19 -8.76 12.19 -1.92
CA THR A 19 -9.75 12.78 -2.81
C THR A 19 -10.56 11.68 -3.53
N PRO A 20 -11.84 11.95 -3.83
CA PRO A 20 -12.73 10.98 -4.47
C PRO A 20 -12.16 10.32 -5.72
N ILE A 21 -11.54 11.07 -6.65
CA ILE A 21 -11.01 10.48 -7.90
C ILE A 21 -9.92 9.43 -7.63
N MET A 22 -9.04 9.69 -6.65
CA MET A 22 -7.88 8.84 -6.37
C MET A 22 -8.28 7.59 -5.60
N ILE A 23 -9.04 7.76 -4.50
CA ILE A 23 -9.45 6.59 -3.71
C ILE A 23 -10.59 5.82 -4.38
N GLY A 24 -11.44 6.49 -5.16
CA GLY A 24 -12.47 5.87 -6.00
C GLY A 24 -11.82 4.95 -7.03
N SER A 25 -10.73 5.41 -7.67
CA SER A 25 -9.91 4.55 -8.54
C SER A 25 -9.40 3.32 -7.78
N ALA A 26 -8.81 3.48 -6.60
CA ALA A 26 -8.37 2.34 -5.78
C ALA A 26 -9.53 1.39 -5.38
N ALA A 27 -10.74 1.91 -5.15
CA ALA A 27 -11.92 1.13 -4.78
C ALA A 27 -12.40 0.16 -5.87
N PHE A 28 -12.17 0.48 -7.14
CA PHE A 28 -12.55 -0.37 -8.27
C PHE A 28 -11.73 -1.67 -8.38
N CYS A 29 -10.76 -1.88 -7.49
CA CYS A 29 -9.99 -3.13 -7.41
C CYS A 29 -10.82 -4.40 -7.14
N CYS A 30 -12.05 -4.26 -6.65
CA CYS A 30 -12.90 -5.40 -6.28
C CYS A 30 -13.16 -6.34 -7.47
N ASP A 31 -13.37 -5.79 -8.66
CA ASP A 31 -13.56 -6.57 -9.88
C ASP A 31 -12.26 -7.28 -10.31
N ILE A 32 -11.10 -6.63 -10.10
CA ILE A 32 -9.78 -7.22 -10.35
C ILE A 32 -9.55 -8.42 -9.43
N MET A 33 -9.93 -8.33 -8.15
CA MET A 33 -9.88 -9.46 -7.23
C MET A 33 -10.79 -10.61 -7.69
N GLU A 34 -12.06 -10.33 -8.00
CA GLU A 34 -13.02 -11.36 -8.39
C GLU A 34 -12.54 -12.11 -9.63
N ARG A 35 -12.10 -11.38 -10.68
CA ARG A 35 -11.62 -11.98 -11.94
C ARG A 35 -10.39 -12.85 -11.76
N ASN A 36 -9.48 -12.48 -10.86
CA ASN A 36 -8.19 -13.17 -10.69
C ASN A 36 -8.19 -14.22 -9.57
N LEU A 37 -9.05 -14.07 -8.56
CA LEU A 37 -9.04 -14.88 -7.33
C LEU A 37 -10.33 -15.68 -7.13
N GLY A 38 -11.41 -15.34 -7.85
CA GLY A 38 -12.74 -15.96 -7.70
C GLY A 38 -13.45 -15.57 -6.41
N PHE A 39 -12.99 -14.51 -5.74
CA PHE A 39 -13.65 -13.91 -4.59
C PHE A 39 -13.24 -12.46 -4.43
N SER A 40 -14.15 -11.67 -3.86
CA SER A 40 -13.91 -10.26 -3.54
C SER A 40 -14.70 -9.81 -2.31
N TYR A 41 -14.58 -8.53 -1.99
CA TYR A 41 -15.42 -7.85 -1.02
C TYR A 41 -16.79 -7.56 -1.61
N THR A 42 -17.81 -7.56 -0.76
CA THR A 42 -19.21 -7.35 -1.18
C THR A 42 -19.70 -5.94 -0.92
N LYS A 43 -19.06 -5.23 0.03
CA LYS A 43 -19.51 -3.90 0.49
C LYS A 43 -18.33 -3.05 0.96
N TYR A 44 -18.37 -1.79 0.57
CA TYR A 44 -17.53 -0.71 1.13
C TYR A 44 -18.40 0.49 1.45
N LEU A 45 -17.93 1.30 2.38
CA LEU A 45 -18.46 2.63 2.65
C LEU A 45 -17.33 3.64 2.53
N TYR A 46 -17.57 4.71 1.80
CA TYR A 46 -16.67 5.85 1.66
C TYR A 46 -17.39 7.10 2.16
N ASP A 47 -16.72 7.85 3.03
CA ASP A 47 -17.14 9.17 3.49
C ASP A 47 -16.04 10.18 3.19
N PHE A 48 -16.38 11.33 2.60
CA PHE A 48 -15.43 12.38 2.21
C PHE A 48 -15.81 13.71 2.81
N ARG A 49 -14.85 14.34 3.48
CA ARG A 49 -15.01 15.66 4.10
C ARG A 49 -13.69 16.43 4.00
N ASN A 50 -13.64 17.52 3.23
CA ASN A 50 -12.49 18.45 3.17
C ASN A 50 -11.13 17.75 2.96
N ASP A 51 -10.95 17.03 1.85
CA ASP A 51 -9.72 16.27 1.52
C ASP A 51 -9.34 15.15 2.51
N PHE A 52 -10.26 14.80 3.40
CA PHE A 52 -10.18 13.63 4.26
C PHE A 52 -11.21 12.58 3.81
N GLY A 53 -10.76 11.34 3.65
CA GLY A 53 -11.61 10.19 3.36
C GLY A 53 -11.58 9.19 4.50
N ASP A 54 -12.75 8.63 4.86
CA ASP A 54 -12.87 7.42 5.66
C ASP A 54 -13.30 6.27 4.76
N MET A 55 -12.42 5.28 4.61
CA MET A 55 -12.71 4.03 3.92
C MET A 55 -13.05 2.95 4.94
N SER A 56 -14.29 2.47 4.87
CA SER A 56 -14.83 1.51 5.82
C SER A 56 -15.09 0.16 5.15
N TYR A 57 -14.39 -0.87 5.64
CA TYR A 57 -14.52 -2.25 5.21
C TYR A 57 -15.67 -2.95 5.94
N TYR A 58 -16.47 -3.72 5.22
CA TYR A 58 -17.49 -4.55 5.86
C TYR A 58 -16.84 -5.66 6.68
N PHE A 59 -16.98 -5.60 8.01
CA PHE A 59 -16.23 -6.47 8.91
C PHE A 59 -16.49 -7.98 8.71
N PRO A 60 -17.72 -8.43 8.39
CA PRO A 60 -17.97 -9.81 7.99
C PRO A 60 -17.18 -10.26 6.75
N ASP A 61 -16.94 -9.37 5.78
CA ASP A 61 -16.09 -9.71 4.63
C ASP A 61 -14.63 -9.89 5.05
N LEU A 62 -14.11 -9.05 5.93
CA LEU A 62 -12.75 -9.23 6.45
C LEU A 62 -12.57 -10.62 7.09
N LYS A 63 -13.57 -11.07 7.86
CA LYS A 63 -13.56 -12.42 8.46
C LYS A 63 -13.70 -13.54 7.43
N ARG A 64 -14.62 -13.40 6.48
CA ARG A 64 -14.89 -14.39 5.43
C ARG A 64 -13.66 -14.57 4.54
N LEU A 65 -13.12 -13.47 4.03
CA LEU A 65 -11.92 -13.43 3.19
C LEU A 65 -10.71 -13.94 3.95
N GLY A 66 -10.50 -13.51 5.21
CA GLY A 66 -9.41 -14.02 6.04
C GLY A 66 -9.44 -15.55 6.19
N LYS A 67 -10.62 -16.14 6.39
CA LYS A 67 -10.78 -17.60 6.44
C LYS A 67 -10.48 -18.28 5.10
N ILE A 68 -10.93 -17.71 3.99
CA ILE A 68 -10.61 -18.22 2.63
C ILE A 68 -9.09 -18.24 2.44
N LEU A 69 -8.43 -17.12 2.73
CA LEU A 69 -6.98 -16.96 2.56
C LEU A 69 -6.18 -17.90 3.47
N GLU A 70 -6.60 -18.09 4.72
CA GLU A 70 -5.99 -19.09 5.61
C GLU A 70 -6.10 -20.52 5.08
N ASN A 71 -7.26 -20.90 4.54
CA ASN A 71 -7.45 -22.22 3.95
C ASN A 71 -6.56 -22.39 2.71
N LYS A 72 -6.50 -21.38 1.84
CA LYS A 72 -5.63 -21.37 0.66
C LYS A 72 -4.15 -21.49 1.03
N LEU A 73 -3.70 -20.80 2.07
CA LEU A 73 -2.33 -20.92 2.59
C LEU A 73 -2.03 -22.31 3.17
N LYS A 74 -3.03 -22.95 3.81
CA LYS A 74 -2.89 -24.32 4.33
C LYS A 74 -2.75 -25.34 3.20
N GLU A 75 -3.58 -25.21 2.17
CA GLU A 75 -3.57 -26.05 0.97
C GLU A 75 -2.29 -25.83 0.14
N ASN A 76 -1.84 -24.58 0.03
CA ASN A 76 -0.66 -24.19 -0.73
C ASN A 76 0.18 -23.16 0.05
N PRO A 77 1.33 -23.55 0.64
CA PRO A 77 2.22 -22.63 1.34
C PRO A 77 2.76 -21.47 0.48
N GLU A 78 2.77 -21.62 -0.85
CA GLU A 78 3.24 -20.61 -1.82
C GLU A 78 2.09 -19.75 -2.38
N TYR A 79 0.89 -19.86 -1.82
CA TYR A 79 -0.30 -19.20 -2.35
C TYR A 79 -0.11 -17.68 -2.52
N PHE A 80 0.48 -17.00 -1.52
CA PHE A 80 0.67 -15.55 -1.59
C PHE A 80 1.75 -15.14 -2.60
N GLN A 81 2.78 -15.96 -2.79
CA GLN A 81 3.81 -15.75 -3.81
C GLN A 81 3.19 -15.85 -5.21
N ASN A 82 2.31 -16.82 -5.43
CA ASN A 82 1.60 -16.96 -6.70
C ASN A 82 0.72 -15.75 -7.01
N ILE A 83 0.02 -15.19 -6.01
CA ILE A 83 -0.75 -13.96 -6.22
C ILE A 83 0.17 -12.76 -6.45
N LYS A 84 1.30 -12.68 -5.74
CA LYS A 84 2.31 -11.64 -5.96
C LYS A 84 2.81 -11.65 -7.41
N SER A 85 3.00 -12.82 -8.03
CA SER A 85 3.35 -12.89 -9.45
C SER A 85 2.25 -12.35 -10.39
N ILE A 86 0.97 -12.48 -10.02
CA ILE A 86 -0.12 -11.83 -10.78
C ILE A 86 -0.01 -10.31 -10.64
N TYR A 87 0.20 -9.83 -9.41
CA TYR A 87 0.39 -8.42 -9.11
C TYR A 87 1.58 -7.83 -9.86
N ASP A 88 2.73 -8.51 -9.86
CA ASP A 88 3.96 -8.01 -10.47
C ASP A 88 3.81 -7.79 -11.98
N ARG A 89 3.09 -8.68 -12.68
CA ARG A 89 2.74 -8.48 -14.10
C ARG A 89 1.94 -7.19 -14.32
N HIS A 90 0.96 -6.89 -13.48
CA HIS A 90 0.22 -5.63 -13.57
C HIS A 90 1.10 -4.40 -13.28
N MET A 91 2.14 -4.55 -12.46
CA MET A 91 3.07 -3.47 -12.14
C MET A 91 4.08 -3.24 -13.28
N GLU A 92 4.46 -4.29 -14.02
CA GLU A 92 5.21 -4.16 -15.26
C GLU A 92 4.42 -3.35 -16.30
N GLU A 93 3.14 -3.69 -16.54
CA GLU A 93 2.26 -2.89 -17.42
C GLU A 93 2.12 -1.44 -16.96
N SER A 94 2.05 -1.22 -15.65
CA SER A 94 1.99 0.12 -15.06
C SER A 94 3.28 0.90 -15.33
N ALA A 95 4.44 0.26 -15.19
CA ALA A 95 5.74 0.88 -15.47
C ALA A 95 5.89 1.27 -16.94
N GLU A 96 5.41 0.44 -17.88
CA GLU A 96 5.37 0.79 -19.30
C GLU A 96 4.49 2.01 -19.58
N PHE A 97 3.30 2.07 -18.95
CA PHE A 97 2.42 3.23 -19.04
C PHE A 97 3.08 4.50 -18.49
N TYR A 98 3.72 4.42 -17.32
CA TYR A 98 4.42 5.56 -16.72
C TYR A 98 5.55 6.07 -17.63
N ASN A 99 6.35 5.17 -18.18
CA ASN A 99 7.40 5.51 -19.14
C ASN A 99 6.85 6.17 -20.42
N LYS A 100 5.64 5.79 -20.86
CA LYS A 100 4.94 6.49 -21.95
C LYS A 100 4.57 7.92 -21.56
N ILE A 101 4.03 8.13 -20.36
CA ILE A 101 3.67 9.47 -19.87
C ILE A 101 4.92 10.36 -19.77
N GLU A 102 6.02 9.86 -19.22
CA GLU A 102 7.30 10.62 -19.11
C GLU A 102 7.83 11.11 -20.46
N LYS A 103 7.54 10.38 -21.55
CA LYS A 103 7.98 10.73 -22.91
C LYS A 103 6.97 11.60 -23.68
N THR A 104 5.79 11.81 -23.11
CA THR A 104 4.69 12.52 -23.77
C THR A 104 4.66 13.98 -23.30
N ASP A 105 4.69 14.92 -24.24
CA ASP A 105 4.41 16.33 -23.94
C ASP A 105 2.90 16.51 -23.80
N LEU A 106 2.39 16.45 -22.56
CA LEU A 106 0.96 16.47 -22.28
C LEU A 106 0.25 17.72 -22.83
N ARG A 107 0.98 18.82 -23.05
CA ARG A 107 0.47 20.06 -23.67
C ARG A 107 0.11 19.92 -25.15
N LYS A 108 0.58 18.86 -25.81
CA LYS A 108 0.39 18.62 -27.26
C LYS A 108 -0.66 17.56 -27.58
N VAL A 109 -1.06 16.76 -26.60
CA VAL A 109 -2.11 15.76 -26.81
C VAL A 109 -3.48 16.44 -26.88
N SER A 110 -4.44 15.83 -27.55
CA SER A 110 -5.83 16.31 -27.58
C SER A 110 -6.52 16.13 -26.23
N GLU A 111 -7.64 16.85 -26.02
CA GLU A 111 -8.44 16.69 -24.79
C GLU A 111 -8.97 15.26 -24.62
N GLN A 112 -9.44 14.64 -25.71
CA GLN A 112 -9.91 13.26 -25.68
C GLN A 112 -8.79 12.28 -25.29
N GLU A 113 -7.58 12.50 -25.80
CA GLU A 113 -6.41 11.70 -25.41
C GLU A 113 -6.06 11.89 -23.93
N LEU A 114 -6.16 13.11 -23.37
CA LEU A 114 -5.96 13.34 -21.93
C LEU A 114 -6.97 12.56 -21.09
N ILE A 115 -8.25 12.57 -21.47
CA ILE A 115 -9.30 11.81 -20.78
C ILE A 115 -8.99 10.31 -20.82
N ASP A 116 -8.54 9.80 -21.96
CA ASP A 116 -8.20 8.37 -22.10
C ASP A 116 -6.93 8.00 -21.33
N LEU A 117 -5.94 8.90 -21.24
CA LEU A 117 -4.78 8.73 -20.37
C LEU A 117 -5.19 8.75 -18.90
N LEU A 118 -6.10 9.64 -18.49
CA LEU A 118 -6.59 9.72 -17.11
C LEU A 118 -7.31 8.44 -16.70
N LYS A 119 -8.21 7.91 -17.56
CA LYS A 119 -8.87 6.62 -17.33
C LYS A 119 -7.85 5.49 -17.12
N LYS A 120 -6.83 5.42 -17.98
CA LYS A 120 -5.76 4.42 -17.86
C LYS A 120 -4.96 4.61 -16.57
N ALA A 121 -4.68 5.84 -16.16
CA ALA A 121 -4.01 6.13 -14.90
C ALA A 121 -4.86 5.69 -13.68
N SER A 122 -6.16 5.97 -13.69
CA SER A 122 -7.12 5.46 -12.70
C SER A 122 -7.17 3.93 -12.64
N GLU A 123 -7.13 3.26 -13.79
CA GLU A 123 -6.98 1.79 -13.82
C GLU A 123 -5.66 1.34 -13.18
N ARG A 124 -4.54 2.03 -13.43
CA ARG A 124 -3.26 1.67 -12.80
C ARG A 124 -3.30 1.81 -11.28
N ILE A 125 -3.97 2.84 -10.74
CA ILE A 125 -4.25 2.93 -9.29
C ILE A 125 -5.06 1.70 -8.83
N SER A 126 -6.09 1.33 -9.60
CA SER A 126 -6.93 0.15 -9.31
C SER A 126 -6.09 -1.14 -9.27
N TYR A 127 -5.18 -1.35 -10.23
CA TYR A 127 -4.29 -2.52 -10.27
C TYR A 127 -3.25 -2.52 -9.15
N SER A 128 -2.77 -1.35 -8.73
CA SER A 128 -1.87 -1.24 -7.58
C SER A 128 -2.54 -1.69 -6.28
N VAL A 129 -3.87 -1.66 -6.17
CA VAL A 129 -4.61 -2.27 -5.05
C VAL A 129 -5.07 -3.70 -5.38
N GLY A 130 -5.64 -3.89 -6.56
CA GLY A 130 -6.03 -5.15 -7.22
C GLY A 130 -6.05 -6.40 -6.36
N VAL A 131 -5.27 -7.40 -6.79
CA VAL A 131 -5.16 -8.69 -6.10
C VAL A 131 -4.42 -8.59 -4.76
N SER A 132 -3.69 -7.50 -4.51
CA SER A 132 -2.97 -7.27 -3.25
C SER A 132 -3.91 -6.75 -2.14
N HIS A 133 -5.19 -6.50 -2.42
CA HIS A 133 -6.21 -6.16 -1.42
C HIS A 133 -6.60 -7.33 -0.51
N ILE A 134 -6.03 -8.52 -0.75
CA ILE A 134 -6.07 -9.67 0.16
C ILE A 134 -5.30 -9.43 1.47
N ILE A 135 -4.40 -8.45 1.50
CA ILE A 135 -3.53 -8.16 2.64
C ILE A 135 -4.37 -7.81 3.87
N GLU A 136 -5.34 -6.91 3.73
CA GLU A 136 -6.20 -6.42 4.80
C GLU A 136 -6.93 -7.53 5.55
N PRO A 137 -7.73 -8.41 4.90
CA PRO A 137 -8.49 -9.44 5.59
C PRO A 137 -7.58 -10.48 6.22
N PHE A 138 -6.41 -10.77 5.61
CA PHE A 138 -5.48 -11.73 6.18
C PHE A 138 -4.77 -11.16 7.40
N VAL A 139 -4.08 -10.03 7.29
CA VAL A 139 -3.26 -9.46 8.38
C VAL A 139 -4.13 -9.10 9.58
N LEU A 140 -5.27 -8.42 9.37
CA LEU A 140 -6.15 -8.00 10.47
C LEU A 140 -6.72 -9.18 11.27
N THR A 141 -6.98 -10.32 10.62
CA THR A 141 -7.55 -11.49 11.30
C THR A 141 -6.49 -12.44 11.83
N THR A 142 -5.36 -12.56 11.15
CA THR A 142 -4.27 -13.49 11.48
C THR A 142 -3.42 -12.99 12.64
N ASP A 143 -3.17 -11.68 12.75
CA ASP A 143 -2.40 -11.09 13.85
C ASP A 143 -3.02 -11.40 15.21
N ILE A 144 -4.35 -11.29 15.31
CA ILE A 144 -5.11 -11.63 16.52
C ILE A 144 -4.92 -13.11 16.88
N LYS A 145 -4.94 -13.99 15.88
CA LYS A 145 -4.76 -15.45 16.06
C LYS A 145 -3.33 -15.78 16.47
N ILE A 146 -2.33 -15.25 15.76
CA ILE A 146 -0.90 -15.42 16.10
C ILE A 146 -0.65 -14.99 17.54
N LYS A 147 -1.11 -13.80 17.93
CA LYS A 147 -0.92 -13.29 19.29
C LYS A 147 -1.58 -14.18 20.35
N LYS A 148 -2.79 -14.69 20.08
CA LYS A 148 -3.49 -15.64 20.95
C LYS A 148 -2.77 -16.99 21.04
N GLU A 149 -2.19 -17.47 19.95
CA GLU A 149 -1.41 -18.72 19.94
C GLU A 149 -0.09 -18.54 20.71
N LEU A 150 0.61 -17.41 20.56
CA LEU A 150 1.84 -17.09 21.29
C LEU A 150 1.65 -17.00 22.82
N GLN A 151 0.45 -16.63 23.31
CA GLN A 151 0.11 -16.64 24.75
C GLN A 151 0.23 -18.01 25.42
N LYS A 152 0.26 -19.10 24.64
CA LYS A 152 0.51 -20.44 25.16
C LYS A 152 1.96 -20.60 25.64
N TYR A 153 2.90 -19.89 25.00
CA TYR A 153 4.34 -19.98 25.22
C TYR A 153 4.89 -18.84 26.08
N VAL A 154 4.25 -17.66 26.04
CA VAL A 154 4.71 -16.45 26.73
C VAL A 154 3.57 -15.90 27.59
N LYS A 155 3.68 -16.03 28.92
CA LYS A 155 2.63 -15.59 29.86
C LYS A 155 2.74 -14.12 30.22
N ASP A 156 3.96 -13.58 30.30
CA ASP A 156 4.15 -12.16 30.54
C ASP A 156 3.67 -11.33 29.34
N LYS A 157 2.78 -10.37 29.60
CA LYS A 157 2.15 -9.57 28.54
C LYS A 157 3.13 -8.63 27.86
N SER A 158 4.12 -8.11 28.59
CA SER A 158 5.13 -7.20 28.06
C SER A 158 6.05 -7.93 27.08
N GLU A 159 6.60 -9.08 27.51
CA GLU A 159 7.44 -9.94 26.70
C GLU A 159 6.67 -10.50 25.49
N LEU A 160 5.39 -10.89 25.66
CA LEU A 160 4.54 -11.31 24.54
C LEU A 160 4.42 -10.20 23.48
N ASN A 161 4.17 -8.97 23.90
CA ASN A 161 4.06 -7.84 22.96
C ASN A 161 5.41 -7.60 22.26
N ARG A 162 6.53 -7.65 23.00
CA ARG A 162 7.87 -7.50 22.42
C ARG A 162 8.17 -8.57 21.38
N ILE A 163 7.93 -9.84 21.72
CA ILE A 163 8.12 -10.99 20.82
C ILE A 163 7.22 -10.87 19.59
N PHE A 164 5.94 -10.55 19.79
CA PHE A 164 5.00 -10.37 18.69
C PHE A 164 5.49 -9.28 17.73
N THR A 165 5.88 -8.11 18.24
CA THR A 165 6.43 -7.03 17.40
C THR A 165 7.67 -7.49 16.63
N ILE A 166 8.60 -8.19 17.27
CA ILE A 166 9.81 -8.70 16.60
C ILE A 166 9.42 -9.68 15.50
N LEU A 167 8.56 -10.66 15.78
CA LEU A 167 8.17 -11.70 14.81
C LEU A 167 7.39 -11.13 13.60
N MET A 168 6.59 -10.09 13.80
CA MET A 168 5.81 -9.46 12.72
C MET A 168 6.59 -8.44 11.89
N ALA A 169 7.71 -7.89 12.39
CA ALA A 169 8.48 -6.86 11.70
C ALA A 169 9.09 -7.39 10.39
N PRO A 170 9.03 -6.68 9.25
CA PRO A 170 9.59 -7.19 7.99
C PRO A 170 11.12 -7.28 8.01
N VAL A 171 11.70 -8.36 7.47
CA VAL A 171 13.16 -8.51 7.27
C VAL A 171 13.65 -8.03 5.91
N LYS A 172 12.76 -7.48 5.09
CA LYS A 172 13.10 -6.85 3.82
C LYS A 172 13.08 -5.34 3.94
N GLU A 173 13.88 -4.66 3.13
CA GLU A 173 13.98 -3.21 3.12
C GLU A 173 12.67 -2.59 2.59
N SER A 174 12.08 -1.68 3.37
CA SER A 174 10.93 -0.88 2.92
C SER A 174 11.36 0.20 1.92
N PHE A 175 10.43 0.71 1.12
CA PHE A 175 10.74 1.84 0.23
C PHE A 175 11.13 3.11 1.01
N VAL A 176 10.61 3.27 2.23
CA VAL A 176 11.00 4.36 3.14
C VAL A 176 12.44 4.18 3.60
N ASN A 177 12.86 2.95 3.94
CA ASN A 177 14.24 2.66 4.29
C ASN A 177 15.19 2.91 3.13
N ARG A 178 14.80 2.51 1.91
CA ARG A 178 15.55 2.82 0.68
C ARG A 178 15.74 4.32 0.50
N TYR A 179 14.68 5.10 0.67
CA TYR A 179 14.73 6.57 0.60
C TYR A 179 15.65 7.16 1.68
N GLU A 180 15.50 6.75 2.95
CA GLU A 180 16.36 7.21 4.04
C GLU A 180 17.84 6.87 3.78
N ASN A 181 18.13 5.70 3.23
CA ASN A 181 19.48 5.29 2.86
C ASN A 181 20.03 6.14 1.70
N ALA A 182 19.21 6.45 0.69
CA ALA A 182 19.59 7.34 -0.40
C ALA A 182 19.92 8.75 0.12
N LEU A 183 19.10 9.29 1.04
CA LEU A 183 19.34 10.58 1.70
C LEU A 183 20.68 10.60 2.46
N ARG A 184 21.01 9.54 3.21
CA ARG A 184 22.30 9.43 3.94
C ARG A 184 23.53 9.46 3.03
N ASN A 185 23.36 9.06 1.78
CA ASN A 185 24.46 8.99 0.81
C ASN A 185 24.67 10.30 0.02
N ILE A 186 23.84 11.33 0.25
CA ILE A 186 23.98 12.64 -0.40
C ILE A 186 25.30 13.30 0.03
N LYS A 187 26.14 13.63 -0.96
CA LYS A 187 27.39 14.40 -0.77
C LYS A 187 27.46 15.63 -1.66
N THR A 188 26.67 15.66 -2.73
CA THR A 188 26.71 16.68 -3.78
C THR A 188 25.31 17.10 -4.19
N LYS A 189 25.21 18.24 -4.88
CA LYS A 189 23.94 18.67 -5.50
C LYS A 189 23.41 17.66 -6.52
N LYS A 190 24.29 16.94 -7.22
CA LYS A 190 23.89 15.89 -8.17
C LYS A 190 23.17 14.73 -7.45
N ASP A 191 23.58 14.40 -6.23
CA ASP A 191 22.93 13.35 -5.45
C ASP A 191 21.51 13.76 -5.03
N ILE A 192 21.30 15.05 -4.71
CA ILE A 192 19.95 15.59 -4.44
C ILE A 192 19.04 15.41 -5.66
N GLU A 193 19.50 15.78 -6.86
CA GLU A 193 18.70 15.61 -8.08
C GLU A 193 18.40 14.14 -8.39
N ASN A 194 19.36 13.24 -8.14
CA ASN A 194 19.14 11.80 -8.28
C ASN A 194 18.07 11.30 -7.31
N VAL A 195 18.11 11.72 -6.04
CA VAL A 195 17.10 11.38 -5.04
C VAL A 195 15.73 11.92 -5.45
N LYS A 196 15.64 13.17 -5.90
CA LYS A 196 14.39 13.76 -6.41
C LYS A 196 13.82 12.96 -7.57
N LYS A 197 14.68 12.52 -8.48
CA LYS A 197 14.28 11.72 -9.65
C LYS A 197 13.84 10.30 -9.29
N GLU A 198 14.50 9.63 -8.36
CA GLU A 198 14.15 8.25 -7.97
C GLU A 198 12.89 8.22 -7.08
N PHE A 199 12.76 9.21 -6.18
CA PHE A 199 11.76 9.24 -5.12
C PHE A 199 10.75 10.40 -5.27
N PHE A 200 10.49 10.88 -6.49
CA PHE A 200 9.56 12.00 -6.74
C PHE A 200 8.17 11.80 -6.13
N TRP A 201 7.76 10.54 -5.96
CA TRP A 201 6.45 10.11 -5.46
C TRP A 201 6.40 9.89 -3.94
N ILE A 202 7.53 9.99 -3.22
CA ILE A 202 7.64 9.51 -1.82
C ILE A 202 6.69 10.21 -0.84
N ARG A 203 6.30 11.45 -1.14
CA ARG A 203 5.38 12.27 -0.34
C ARG A 203 3.95 12.30 -0.87
N ASN A 204 3.66 11.59 -1.97
CA ASN A 204 2.32 11.53 -2.52
C ASN A 204 1.40 10.72 -1.59
N GLY A 205 0.10 10.94 -1.74
CA GLY A 205 -0.93 10.18 -1.07
C GLY A 205 -2.23 10.22 -1.86
N TYR A 206 -3.32 9.66 -1.33
CA TYR A 206 -4.61 9.71 -2.03
C TYR A 206 -5.17 11.13 -2.18
N ALA A 207 -4.58 12.15 -1.55
CA ALA A 207 -4.93 13.56 -1.76
C ALA A 207 -4.32 14.17 -3.04
N GLY A 208 -3.37 13.48 -3.68
CA GLY A 208 -2.66 13.94 -4.87
C GLY A 208 -1.14 13.89 -4.72
N ARG A 209 -0.49 14.51 -5.71
CA ARG A 209 0.96 14.65 -5.83
C ARG A 209 1.50 15.76 -4.93
N HIS A 210 2.69 15.53 -4.39
CA HIS A 210 3.54 16.52 -3.75
C HIS A 210 4.87 16.60 -4.49
N ILE A 211 5.23 17.78 -5.00
CA ILE A 211 6.52 17.98 -5.68
C ILE A 211 7.63 18.00 -4.63
N LEU A 212 8.52 17.00 -4.67
CA LEU A 212 9.66 16.91 -3.76
C LEU A 212 10.69 18.02 -4.04
N THR A 213 10.83 18.95 -3.09
CA THR A 213 11.74 20.11 -3.19
C THR A 213 13.10 19.86 -2.55
N ASP A 214 14.06 20.78 -2.74
CA ASP A 214 15.37 20.73 -2.09
C ASP A 214 15.23 20.94 -0.57
N GLU A 215 14.30 21.81 -0.16
CA GLU A 215 13.96 22.10 1.23
C GLU A 215 13.41 20.86 1.92
N ASP A 216 12.50 20.13 1.26
CA ASP A 216 11.98 18.85 1.75
C ASP A 216 13.10 17.85 2.05
N ILE A 217 14.08 17.73 1.14
CA ILE A 217 15.22 16.84 1.31
C ILE A 217 16.12 17.28 2.47
N LYS A 218 16.36 18.57 2.64
CA LYS A 218 17.16 19.10 3.76
C LYS A 218 16.48 18.79 5.10
N GLU A 219 15.18 19.02 5.21
CA GLU A 219 14.41 18.74 6.41
C GLU A 219 14.43 17.24 6.77
N GLU A 220 14.21 16.37 5.79
CA GLU A 220 14.28 14.91 6.00
C GLU A 220 15.69 14.46 6.38
N LEU A 221 16.73 15.02 5.75
CA LEU A 221 18.11 14.70 6.07
C LEU A 221 18.44 15.01 7.54
N GLU A 222 17.98 16.17 8.05
CA GLU A 222 18.13 16.50 9.48
C GLU A 222 17.33 15.57 10.39
N SER A 223 16.14 15.14 9.96
CA SER A 223 15.30 14.22 10.73
C SER A 223 15.94 12.83 10.87
N ILE A 224 16.61 12.34 9.83
CA ILE A 224 17.20 10.99 9.81
C ILE A 224 18.60 10.91 10.41
N LYS A 225 19.34 12.03 10.51
CA LYS A 225 20.68 12.05 11.17
C LYS A 225 20.66 11.45 12.58
N LYS A 226 19.53 11.61 13.29
CA LYS A 226 19.33 11.09 14.66
C LYS A 226 18.86 9.64 14.69
N LYS A 227 18.34 9.10 13.58
CA LYS A 227 17.85 7.72 13.48
C LYS A 227 19.01 6.79 13.13
N LYS A 228 19.10 5.64 13.80
CA LYS A 228 19.99 4.55 13.39
C LYS A 228 19.38 3.81 12.20
N PRO A 229 20.17 3.45 11.16
CA PRO A 229 19.71 2.56 10.11
C PRO A 229 19.19 1.25 10.70
N MET A 230 18.15 0.69 10.09
CA MET A 230 17.61 -0.60 10.49
C MET A 230 18.59 -1.72 10.11
N ASP A 231 18.91 -2.59 11.06
CA ASP A 231 19.73 -3.78 10.82
C ASP A 231 18.81 -4.97 10.54
N LEU A 232 18.47 -5.16 9.27
CA LEU A 232 17.58 -6.23 8.82
C LEU A 232 18.15 -7.63 9.10
N LYS A 233 19.49 -7.78 9.05
CA LYS A 233 20.16 -9.05 9.33
C LYS A 233 20.00 -9.40 10.81
N LYS A 234 20.28 -8.45 11.70
CA LYS A 234 20.08 -8.63 13.14
C LYS A 234 18.61 -8.94 13.46
N MET A 235 17.67 -8.29 12.79
CA MET A 235 16.24 -8.57 12.97
C MET A 235 15.90 -10.01 12.56
N ALA A 236 16.40 -10.49 11.42
CA ALA A 236 16.21 -11.87 10.99
C ALA A 236 16.82 -12.89 11.97
N GLU A 237 18.03 -12.61 12.48
CA GLU A 237 18.68 -13.45 13.49
C GLU A 237 17.89 -13.48 14.81
N GLU A 238 17.39 -12.34 15.29
CA GLU A 238 16.58 -12.26 16.50
C GLU A 238 15.26 -13.03 16.37
N LYS A 239 14.60 -12.96 15.20
CA LYS A 239 13.42 -13.76 14.90
C LYS A 239 13.69 -15.26 14.99
N ASN A 240 14.74 -15.74 14.33
CA ASN A 240 15.09 -17.16 14.34
C ASN A 240 15.39 -17.63 15.77
N LYS A 241 16.16 -16.85 16.54
CA LYS A 241 16.41 -17.14 17.97
C LYS A 241 15.13 -17.26 18.78
N ILE A 242 14.12 -16.42 18.54
CA ILE A 242 12.83 -16.49 19.23
C ILE A 242 12.07 -17.74 18.83
N ILE A 243 12.01 -18.05 17.53
CA ILE A 243 11.32 -19.24 17.00
C ILE A 243 11.92 -20.51 17.62
N ASP A 244 13.24 -20.62 17.63
CA ASP A 244 13.96 -21.77 18.19
C ASP A 244 13.78 -21.86 19.71
N ARG A 245 13.95 -20.74 20.44
CA ARG A 245 13.81 -20.68 21.90
C ARG A 245 12.43 -21.10 22.38
N LEU A 246 11.37 -20.73 21.64
CA LEU A 246 9.99 -21.06 22.00
C LEU A 246 9.52 -22.39 21.43
N ASN A 247 10.32 -23.04 20.57
CA ASN A 247 9.97 -24.24 19.84
C ASN A 247 8.58 -24.12 19.18
N LEU A 248 8.38 -23.04 18.40
CA LEU A 248 7.08 -22.74 17.82
C LEU A 248 6.67 -23.82 16.80
N PRO A 249 5.39 -24.23 16.75
CA PRO A 249 4.95 -25.24 15.80
C PRO A 249 4.94 -24.70 14.37
N ASP A 250 5.17 -25.57 13.39
CA ASP A 250 5.28 -25.21 11.97
C ASP A 250 4.09 -24.41 11.43
N ASP A 251 2.87 -24.72 11.87
CA ASP A 251 1.67 -23.97 11.48
C ASP A 251 1.73 -22.50 11.93
N LEU A 252 2.21 -22.25 13.14
CA LEU A 252 2.37 -20.88 13.66
C LEU A 252 3.52 -20.17 12.94
N ILE A 253 4.64 -20.86 12.69
CA ILE A 253 5.76 -20.32 11.91
C ILE A 253 5.28 -19.94 10.50
N ARG A 254 4.46 -20.78 9.87
CA ARG A 254 3.90 -20.51 8.53
C ARG A 254 3.04 -19.25 8.53
N LYS A 255 2.15 -19.07 9.52
CA LYS A 255 1.35 -17.85 9.66
C LYS A 255 2.23 -16.62 9.86
N ILE A 256 3.25 -16.71 10.72
CA ILE A 256 4.19 -15.62 10.98
C ILE A 256 4.92 -15.20 9.69
N LYS A 257 5.46 -16.16 8.94
CA LYS A 257 6.15 -15.90 7.66
C LYS A 257 5.21 -15.34 6.60
N ALA A 258 3.97 -15.82 6.54
CA ALA A 258 2.96 -15.29 5.62
C ALA A 258 2.58 -13.84 5.96
N THR A 259 2.33 -13.52 7.24
CA THR A 259 2.09 -12.14 7.69
C THR A 259 3.29 -11.25 7.38
N GLU A 260 4.51 -11.70 7.67
CA GLU A 260 5.73 -10.95 7.33
C GLU A 260 5.82 -10.63 5.83
N PHE A 261 5.59 -11.64 4.98
CA PHE A 261 5.59 -11.47 3.53
C PHE A 261 4.55 -10.43 3.08
N LEU A 262 3.32 -10.53 3.61
CA LEU A 262 2.23 -9.62 3.27
C LEU A 262 2.48 -8.20 3.79
N THR A 263 3.12 -8.03 4.95
CA THR A 263 3.53 -6.72 5.46
C THR A 263 4.56 -6.06 4.55
N TYR A 264 5.55 -6.82 4.06
CA TYR A 264 6.49 -6.31 3.07
C TYR A 264 5.78 -5.95 1.76
N TRP A 265 4.92 -6.83 1.25
CA TRP A 265 4.17 -6.55 0.03
C TRP A 265 3.21 -5.37 0.19
N GLN A 266 2.66 -5.12 1.38
CA GLN A 266 1.85 -3.94 1.67
C GLN A 266 2.64 -2.65 1.46
N ASP A 267 3.92 -2.65 1.80
CA ASP A 267 4.83 -1.52 1.60
C ASP A 267 5.11 -1.29 0.11
N GLU A 268 5.46 -2.34 -0.65
CA GLU A 268 5.59 -2.28 -2.11
C GLU A 268 4.30 -1.81 -2.79
N ARG A 269 3.15 -2.29 -2.30
CA ARG A 269 1.84 -1.88 -2.77
C ARG A 269 1.60 -0.39 -2.57
N LYS A 270 1.92 0.12 -1.38
CA LYS A 270 1.82 1.55 -1.08
C LYS A 270 2.68 2.38 -2.03
N MET A 271 3.92 1.96 -2.28
CA MET A 271 4.80 2.61 -3.28
C MET A 271 4.14 2.68 -4.66
N HIS A 272 3.60 1.58 -5.19
CA HIS A 272 2.99 1.59 -6.52
C HIS A 272 1.71 2.43 -6.58
N ILE A 273 0.92 2.48 -5.51
CA ILE A 273 -0.25 3.36 -5.41
C ILE A 273 0.17 4.83 -5.54
N ILE A 274 1.16 5.27 -4.75
CA ILE A 274 1.54 6.68 -4.72
C ILE A 274 2.34 7.12 -5.96
N MET A 275 3.00 6.18 -6.64
CA MET A 275 3.51 6.36 -8.00
C MET A 275 2.36 6.53 -9.01
N ALA A 276 1.35 5.65 -8.98
CA ALA A 276 0.20 5.74 -9.88
C ALA A 276 -0.55 7.06 -9.72
N VAL A 277 -0.72 7.52 -8.47
CA VAL A 277 -1.29 8.83 -8.15
C VAL A 277 -0.49 9.95 -8.79
N ASP A 278 0.84 9.92 -8.74
CA ASP A 278 1.68 10.96 -9.36
C ASP A 278 1.34 11.16 -10.84
N TYR A 279 1.29 10.06 -11.59
CA TYR A 279 1.03 10.09 -13.02
C TYR A 279 -0.41 10.49 -13.34
N ALA A 280 -1.38 10.01 -12.56
CA ALA A 280 -2.78 10.43 -12.71
C ALA A 280 -2.92 11.94 -12.48
N ASP A 281 -2.25 12.46 -11.45
CA ASP A 281 -2.36 13.85 -11.06
C ASP A 281 -1.66 14.79 -12.05
N ARG A 282 -0.53 14.40 -12.66
CA ARG A 282 0.08 15.15 -13.78
C ARG A 282 -0.88 15.32 -14.97
N ILE A 283 -1.63 14.27 -15.30
CA ILE A 283 -2.64 14.33 -16.39
C ILE A 283 -3.79 15.24 -15.96
N LEU A 284 -4.20 15.17 -14.69
CA LEU A 284 -5.26 16.01 -14.14
C LEU A 284 -4.86 17.49 -14.05
N GLU A 285 -3.60 17.80 -13.75
CA GLU A 285 -3.03 19.16 -13.75
C GLU A 285 -3.12 19.78 -15.15
N GLU A 286 -2.70 19.05 -16.19
CA GLU A 286 -2.83 19.52 -17.57
C GLU A 286 -4.30 19.72 -17.97
N LEU A 287 -5.18 18.79 -17.60
CA LEU A 287 -6.61 18.92 -17.88
C LEU A 287 -7.22 20.15 -17.18
N ALA A 288 -6.87 20.36 -15.91
CA ALA A 288 -7.27 21.51 -15.11
C ALA A 288 -6.83 22.83 -15.75
N GLU A 289 -5.57 22.91 -16.21
CA GLU A 289 -5.02 24.09 -16.87
C GLU A 289 -5.80 24.44 -18.14
N ARG A 290 -6.10 23.44 -18.99
CA ARG A 290 -6.83 23.67 -20.26
C ARG A 290 -8.24 24.17 -20.09
N ILE A 291 -8.97 23.62 -19.12
CA ILE A 291 -10.36 24.00 -18.88
C ILE A 291 -10.48 25.22 -17.96
N GLY A 292 -9.37 25.72 -17.42
CA GLY A 292 -9.36 26.86 -16.49
C GLY A 292 -10.00 26.56 -15.13
N PHE A 293 -9.92 25.31 -14.65
CA PHE A 293 -10.40 24.91 -13.32
C PHE A 293 -9.25 24.70 -12.35
N ASP A 294 -9.48 25.01 -11.08
CA ASP A 294 -8.57 24.61 -10.01
C ASP A 294 -8.60 23.09 -9.83
N ILE A 295 -7.42 22.45 -9.88
CA ILE A 295 -7.26 21.01 -9.77
C ILE A 295 -7.92 20.43 -8.51
N LYS A 296 -8.00 21.20 -7.41
CA LYS A 296 -8.65 20.72 -6.19
C LYS A 296 -10.10 20.31 -6.44
N TYR A 297 -10.81 20.99 -7.34
CA TYR A 297 -12.19 20.66 -7.68
C TYR A 297 -12.28 19.43 -8.57
N LEU A 298 -11.37 19.28 -9.53
CA LEU A 298 -11.32 18.08 -10.36
C LEU A 298 -11.03 16.82 -9.54
N ARG A 299 -10.18 16.92 -8.50
CA ARG A 299 -9.93 15.80 -7.59
C ARG A 299 -11.19 15.35 -6.82
N GLN A 300 -12.17 16.23 -6.64
CA GLN A 300 -13.45 15.92 -5.99
C GLN A 300 -14.50 15.32 -6.94
N MET A 301 -14.22 15.27 -8.25
CA MET A 301 -15.13 14.67 -9.21
C MET A 301 -14.97 13.14 -9.23
N LEU A 302 -16.09 12.41 -9.15
CA LEU A 302 -16.19 10.96 -9.33
C LEU A 302 -16.77 10.63 -10.69
#